data_AF-N1ZPN5-F1
#
_entry.id   AF-N1ZPN5-F1
#
_cell.length_a   1.000
_cell.length_b   1.000
_cell.length_c   1.000
_cell.angle_alpha   90.00
_cell.angle_beta   90.00
_cell.angle_gamma   90.00
#
_symmetry.space_group_name_H-M   'P 1'
#
loop_
_entity.id
_entity.type
_entity.pdbx_description
1 polymer ?
#
loop_
_entity_poly.entity_id
_entity_poly.type
_entity_poly.pdbx_seq_one_letter_code
_entity_poly.pdbx_strand_id
1 'polypeptide(L)'
;MKKLLGYMVLLLCFLLGGNKIYANGAIIGKAVKTDITAYIDGVLIPSYNINGYTGIIAEDLENYDFDVYYDAENRKLDIYYGDGSYISANDMPFTEHTEKHMDKNHQIISALEGFAFPLYQTNIVTSVGDKVVPAYNIGGRTIILMDALKEYGTVTWYPEKREIHFEPEFSWAMRFSDEESIFDKNAQIHNFTIEVNRNEQGGFDISGENIQYLSDPIMEVSYREKTFSLHFDLYMDDPKPMQNIHEVRTILEENADIANQHFDIFINGEKVEVTSVEEFYGGNHGGYIIYFADKFVSLEDFYSMKIVCKW
;
A
#
# COMPACT_ATOMS: atom_id res chain seq x y z
N MET A 1 -63.65 21.67 15.74
CA MET A 1 -62.69 20.61 16.14
C MET A 1 -61.75 20.18 15.01
N LYS A 2 -62.22 19.88 13.79
CA LYS A 2 -61.34 19.44 12.67
C LYS A 2 -60.23 20.43 12.27
N LYS A 3 -60.51 21.75 12.32
CA LYS A 3 -59.50 22.79 12.05
C LYS A 3 -58.44 22.91 13.15
N LEU A 4 -58.82 22.66 14.41
CA LEU A 4 -57.90 22.68 15.56
C LEU A 4 -56.95 21.46 15.56
N LEU A 5 -57.45 20.30 15.14
CA LEU A 5 -56.63 19.09 15.00
C LEU A 5 -55.55 19.27 13.91
N GLY A 6 -55.88 19.94 12.80
CA GLY A 6 -54.92 20.23 11.73
C GLY A 6 -53.77 21.13 12.18
N TYR A 7 -54.06 22.19 12.94
CA TYR A 7 -53.01 23.05 13.51
C TYR A 7 -52.16 22.31 14.55
N MET A 8 -52.75 21.41 15.33
CA MET A 8 -52.00 20.61 16.33
C MET A 8 -51.06 19.60 15.66
N VAL A 9 -51.47 18.99 14.54
CA VAL A 9 -50.62 18.08 13.75
C VAL A 9 -49.48 18.84 13.06
N LEU A 10 -49.75 20.03 12.52
CA LEU A 10 -48.71 20.87 11.89
C LEU A 10 -47.65 21.33 12.91
N LEU A 11 -48.07 21.65 14.15
CA LEU A 11 -47.16 22.03 15.23
C LEU A 11 -46.33 20.83 15.72
N LEU A 12 -46.90 19.63 15.72
CA LEU A 12 -46.18 18.39 16.02
C LEU A 12 -45.12 18.07 14.95
N CYS A 13 -45.42 18.30 13.67
CA CYS A 13 -44.48 18.11 12.57
C CYS A 13 -43.31 19.10 12.61
N PHE A 14 -43.53 20.34 13.07
CA PHE A 14 -42.45 21.32 13.29
C PHE A 14 -41.56 20.95 14.48
N LEU A 15 -42.11 20.32 15.52
CA LEU A 15 -41.34 19.83 16.69
C LEU A 15 -40.55 18.54 16.40
N LEU A 16 -40.94 17.78 15.36
CA LEU A 16 -40.24 16.60 14.86
C LEU A 16 -39.20 16.91 13.78
N GLY A 17 -39.09 18.17 13.36
CA GLY A 17 -38.07 18.65 12.42
C GLY A 17 -36.68 18.63 13.06
N GLY A 18 -36.00 17.49 12.97
CA GLY A 18 -34.54 17.38 13.03
C GLY A 18 -33.86 18.01 14.23
N ASN A 19 -34.01 17.42 15.42
CA ASN A 19 -33.00 17.63 16.46
C ASN A 19 -31.68 17.03 15.96
N LYS A 20 -30.74 17.87 15.51
CA LYS A 20 -29.32 17.47 15.45
C LYS A 20 -28.92 17.18 16.89
N ILE A 21 -28.84 15.89 17.24
CA ILE A 21 -28.33 15.46 18.54
C ILE A 21 -26.83 15.76 18.51
N TYR A 22 -26.43 16.90 19.06
CA TYR A 22 -25.03 17.17 19.34
C TYR A 22 -24.59 16.20 20.44
N ALA A 23 -23.49 15.50 20.21
CA ALA A 23 -22.83 14.77 21.28
C ALA A 23 -22.57 15.76 22.44
N ASN A 24 -22.99 15.40 23.65
CA ASN A 24 -22.80 16.19 24.87
C ASN A 24 -21.35 16.07 25.35
N GLY A 25 -20.39 16.27 24.43
CA GLY A 25 -18.96 16.19 24.66
C GLY A 25 -18.38 17.57 25.00
N ALA A 26 -17.39 17.61 25.89
CA ALA A 26 -16.62 18.82 26.11
C ALA A 26 -15.91 19.24 24.80
N ILE A 27 -16.04 20.52 24.44
CA ILE A 27 -15.26 21.09 23.34
C ILE A 27 -13.79 21.11 23.78
N ILE A 28 -12.95 20.40 23.04
CA ILE A 28 -11.51 20.27 23.34
C ILE A 28 -10.64 21.17 22.47
N GLY A 29 -11.24 21.82 21.47
CA GLY A 29 -10.52 22.68 20.53
C GLY A 29 -11.41 23.18 19.40
N LYS A 30 -10.76 23.67 18.34
CA LYS A 30 -11.42 24.10 17.12
C LYS A 30 -10.67 23.54 15.91
N ALA A 31 -11.43 23.08 14.92
CA ALA A 31 -10.94 22.91 13.58
C ALA A 31 -11.24 24.19 12.81
N VAL A 32 -10.21 24.83 12.25
CA VAL A 32 -10.35 26.13 11.56
C VAL A 32 -10.00 25.92 10.09
N LYS A 33 -10.78 26.52 9.19
CA LYS A 33 -10.44 26.51 7.77
C LYS A 33 -9.05 27.12 7.59
N THR A 34 -8.20 26.42 6.86
CA THR A 34 -6.83 26.84 6.61
C THR A 34 -6.67 27.31 5.17
N ASP A 35 -5.68 28.16 4.96
CA ASP A 35 -5.10 28.51 3.68
C ASP A 35 -4.05 27.49 3.20
N ILE A 36 -3.84 26.41 3.96
CA ILE A 36 -3.07 25.26 3.53
C ILE A 36 -3.89 24.45 2.53
N THR A 37 -3.30 24.18 1.37
CA THR A 37 -3.90 23.31 0.36
C THR A 37 -3.41 21.88 0.57
N ALA A 38 -4.31 20.91 0.68
CA ALA A 38 -3.95 19.51 0.90
C ALA A 38 -4.25 18.68 -0.36
N TYR A 39 -3.36 17.76 -0.66
CA TYR A 39 -3.44 16.86 -1.81
C TYR A 39 -3.28 15.40 -1.38
N ILE A 40 -4.09 14.53 -1.94
CA ILE A 40 -3.95 13.06 -1.90
C ILE A 40 -3.68 12.65 -3.35
N ASP A 41 -2.48 12.15 -3.63
CA ASP A 41 -2.05 11.74 -4.98
C ASP A 41 -2.35 12.81 -6.05
N GLY A 42 -1.91 14.05 -5.78
CA GLY A 42 -2.16 15.21 -6.64
C GLY A 42 -3.61 15.75 -6.67
N VAL A 43 -4.57 15.11 -6.00
CA VAL A 43 -5.98 15.54 -5.96
C VAL A 43 -6.33 16.32 -4.68
N LEU A 44 -7.00 17.46 -4.82
CA LEU A 44 -7.36 18.36 -3.73
C LEU A 44 -8.32 17.72 -2.71
N ILE A 45 -7.92 17.67 -1.44
CA ILE A 45 -8.79 17.29 -0.32
C ILE A 45 -9.06 18.48 0.62
N PRO A 46 -10.30 18.71 1.09
CA PRO A 46 -10.58 19.70 2.12
C PRO A 46 -9.77 19.44 3.40
N SER A 47 -9.16 20.50 3.92
CA SER A 47 -8.32 20.42 5.11
C SER A 47 -8.63 21.51 6.13
N TYR A 48 -8.26 21.23 7.38
CA TYR A 48 -8.52 22.10 8.53
C TYR A 48 -7.26 22.18 9.40
N ASN A 49 -7.00 23.36 9.96
CA ASN A 49 -6.00 23.48 11.02
C ASN A 49 -6.59 22.94 12.33
N ILE A 50 -5.91 21.95 12.91
CA ILE A 50 -6.21 21.38 14.22
C ILE A 50 -4.95 21.52 15.06
N ASN A 51 -4.93 22.51 15.95
CA ASN A 51 -3.82 22.75 16.88
C ASN A 51 -2.44 22.83 16.18
N GLY A 52 -2.37 23.44 14.99
CA GLY A 52 -1.13 23.55 14.22
C GLY A 52 -0.87 22.41 13.22
N TYR A 53 -1.68 21.36 13.22
CA TYR A 53 -1.60 20.24 12.28
C TYR A 53 -2.68 20.33 11.20
N THR A 54 -2.43 19.72 10.04
CA THR A 54 -3.42 19.59 8.97
C THR A 54 -4.30 18.37 9.24
N GLY A 55 -5.58 18.60 9.47
CA GLY A 55 -6.60 17.56 9.61
C GLY A 55 -7.44 17.41 8.35
N ILE A 56 -7.84 16.17 8.04
CA ILE A 56 -8.68 15.80 6.90
C ILE A 56 -9.84 14.92 7.39
N ILE A 57 -10.99 15.05 6.73
CA ILE A 57 -12.16 14.24 7.08
C ILE A 57 -11.91 12.81 6.60
N ALA A 58 -11.89 11.86 7.55
CA ALA A 58 -11.53 10.48 7.29
C ALA A 58 -12.45 9.81 6.27
N GLU A 59 -13.76 10.06 6.35
CA GLU A 59 -14.70 9.43 5.43
C GLU A 59 -14.62 10.01 4.00
N ASP A 60 -13.99 11.18 3.80
CA ASP A 60 -13.77 11.71 2.44
C ASP A 60 -12.69 10.92 1.68
N LEU A 61 -11.84 10.15 2.39
CA LEU A 61 -10.79 9.31 1.79
C LEU A 61 -11.33 8.21 0.87
N GLU A 62 -12.59 7.80 1.01
CA GLU A 62 -13.26 6.87 0.07
C GLU A 62 -13.22 7.38 -1.39
N ASN A 63 -13.14 8.70 -1.57
CA ASN A 63 -13.05 9.31 -2.89
C ASN A 63 -11.64 9.24 -3.48
N TYR A 64 -10.63 8.82 -2.72
CA TYR A 64 -9.21 8.80 -3.08
C TYR A 64 -8.59 7.40 -2.93
N ASP A 65 -9.39 6.36 -3.22
CA ASP A 65 -8.95 4.95 -3.29
C ASP A 65 -8.56 4.31 -1.96
N PHE A 66 -8.98 4.94 -0.86
CA PHE A 66 -9.03 4.27 0.43
C PHE A 66 -10.34 3.52 0.59
N ASP A 67 -10.26 2.35 1.22
CA ASP A 67 -11.43 1.70 1.80
C ASP A 67 -11.64 2.24 3.22
N VAL A 68 -12.82 2.82 3.47
CA VAL A 68 -13.19 3.32 4.80
C VAL A 68 -14.37 2.51 5.32
N TYR A 69 -14.15 1.75 6.39
CA TYR A 69 -15.15 0.88 6.99
C TYR A 69 -15.56 1.40 8.37
N TYR A 70 -16.83 1.81 8.50
CA TYR A 70 -17.40 2.19 9.79
C TYR A 70 -18.24 1.08 10.40
N ASP A 71 -17.78 0.56 11.55
CA ASP A 71 -18.51 -0.36 12.40
C ASP A 71 -19.26 0.41 13.49
N ALA A 72 -20.58 0.51 13.33
CA ALA A 72 -21.44 1.22 14.27
C ALA A 72 -21.59 0.49 15.62
N GLU A 73 -21.53 -0.84 15.64
CA GLU A 73 -21.70 -1.65 16.85
C GLU A 73 -20.46 -1.51 17.74
N ASN A 74 -19.29 -1.64 17.13
CA ASN A 74 -18.01 -1.55 17.84
C ASN A 74 -17.47 -0.13 17.96
N ARG A 75 -18.14 0.87 17.36
CA ARG A 75 -17.69 2.27 17.29
C ARG A 75 -16.26 2.33 16.73
N LYS A 76 -16.02 1.65 15.61
CA LYS A 76 -14.71 1.57 14.95
C LYS A 76 -14.77 2.17 13.55
N LEU A 77 -13.73 2.90 13.15
CA LEU A 77 -13.54 3.36 11.79
C LEU A 77 -12.18 2.85 11.32
N ASP A 78 -12.17 1.98 10.32
CA ASP A 78 -10.94 1.41 9.76
C ASP A 78 -10.71 1.98 8.37
N ILE A 79 -9.47 2.40 8.11
CA ILE A 79 -9.06 3.03 6.86
C ILE A 79 -7.93 2.19 6.27
N TYR A 80 -8.14 1.66 5.08
CA TYR A 80 -7.16 0.89 4.33
C TYR A 80 -6.87 1.57 2.99
N TYR A 81 -5.65 1.40 2.50
CA TYR A 81 -5.26 1.78 1.16
C TYR A 81 -4.82 0.52 0.42
N GLY A 82 -5.29 0.33 -0.82
CA GLY A 82 -5.15 -0.92 -1.56
C GLY A 82 -3.71 -1.44 -1.58
N ASP A 83 -3.51 -2.69 -1.16
CA ASP A 83 -2.23 -3.36 -1.33
C ASP A 83 -1.99 -3.71 -2.80
N GLY A 84 -0.71 -3.75 -3.18
CA GLY A 84 -0.30 -3.97 -4.56
C GLY A 84 -0.89 -5.22 -5.19
N SER A 85 -1.37 -5.10 -6.43
CA SER A 85 -1.71 -6.27 -7.24
C SER A 85 -0.42 -6.96 -7.72
N TYR A 86 -0.42 -8.30 -7.81
CA TYR A 86 0.60 -9.03 -8.55
C TYR A 86 0.51 -8.66 -10.04
N ILE A 87 1.61 -8.21 -10.62
CA ILE A 87 1.67 -7.85 -12.04
C ILE A 87 2.62 -8.86 -12.71
N SER A 88 2.13 -9.63 -13.69
CA SER A 88 3.04 -10.38 -14.56
C SER A 88 3.87 -9.38 -15.36
N ALA A 89 5.19 -9.61 -15.49
CA ALA A 89 6.05 -8.72 -16.28
C ALA A 89 5.55 -8.52 -17.72
N ASN A 90 4.80 -9.50 -18.24
CA ASN A 90 4.20 -9.49 -19.56
C ASN A 90 2.78 -8.87 -19.61
N ASP A 91 2.09 -8.77 -18.47
CA ASP A 91 0.70 -8.29 -18.38
C ASP A 91 0.61 -6.81 -17.98
N MET A 92 1.61 -5.99 -18.32
CA MET A 92 1.46 -4.54 -18.20
C MET A 92 0.78 -3.96 -19.45
N PRO A 93 -0.53 -3.64 -19.42
CA PRO A 93 -1.02 -2.55 -20.22
C PRO A 93 -0.49 -1.25 -19.61
N PHE A 94 0.33 -0.57 -20.41
CA PHE A 94 0.69 0.81 -20.19
C PHE A 94 -0.60 1.65 -20.06
N THR A 95 -0.58 2.65 -19.17
CA THR A 95 -1.67 3.59 -18.87
C THR A 95 -2.93 2.98 -18.26
N GLU A 96 -2.98 2.82 -16.93
CA GLU A 96 -4.25 3.01 -16.22
C GLU A 96 -4.15 3.27 -14.71
N HIS A 97 -2.97 3.21 -14.06
CA HIS A 97 -2.88 3.77 -12.71
C HIS A 97 -3.05 5.30 -12.69
N THR A 98 -2.75 6.00 -13.79
CA THR A 98 -3.02 7.45 -13.90
C THR A 98 -4.39 7.80 -14.47
N GLU A 99 -5.08 6.87 -15.16
CA GLU A 99 -6.42 7.13 -15.72
C GLU A 99 -7.57 6.60 -14.86
N LYS A 100 -7.36 5.54 -14.06
CA LYS A 100 -8.41 4.98 -13.18
C LYS A 100 -8.87 5.97 -12.09
N HIS A 101 -8.02 6.92 -11.70
CA HIS A 101 -8.34 7.87 -10.63
C HIS A 101 -9.09 9.12 -11.10
N MET A 102 -8.98 9.53 -12.37
CA MET A 102 -9.68 10.75 -12.84
C MET A 102 -11.16 10.54 -13.18
N ASP A 103 -11.62 9.29 -13.34
CA ASP A 103 -13.01 8.99 -13.70
C ASP A 103 -13.95 8.86 -12.48
N LYS A 104 -13.39 8.80 -11.26
CA LYS A 104 -14.15 9.17 -10.07
C LYS A 104 -14.38 10.66 -10.18
N ASN A 105 -15.63 11.07 -10.37
CA ASN A 105 -16.07 12.43 -10.06
C ASN A 105 -15.68 12.69 -8.60
N HIS A 106 -14.47 13.18 -8.37
CA HIS A 106 -13.96 13.64 -7.08
C HIS A 106 -14.80 14.85 -6.70
N GLN A 107 -16.00 14.56 -6.24
CA GLN A 107 -16.83 15.57 -5.63
C GLN A 107 -16.04 15.98 -4.39
N ILE A 108 -15.74 17.26 -4.29
CA ILE A 108 -15.40 17.86 -3.01
C ILE A 108 -16.68 17.80 -2.18
N ILE A 109 -17.03 16.62 -1.66
CA ILE A 109 -18.33 16.34 -1.04
C ILE A 109 -18.48 17.15 0.25
N SER A 110 -17.39 17.49 0.94
CA SER A 110 -17.52 17.97 2.32
C SER A 110 -16.52 19.05 2.78
N ALA A 111 -16.35 20.11 1.98
CA ALA A 111 -15.96 21.38 2.59
C ALA A 111 -17.07 21.78 3.58
N LEU A 112 -16.84 21.63 4.88
CA LEU A 112 -17.81 22.01 5.90
C LEU A 112 -18.13 23.50 5.74
N GLU A 113 -19.42 23.85 5.78
CA GLU A 113 -19.85 25.24 5.67
C GLU A 113 -19.50 26.02 6.94
N GLY A 114 -18.51 26.92 6.86
CA GLY A 114 -18.07 27.75 7.98
C GLY A 114 -16.56 27.92 8.07
N PHE A 115 -16.12 28.86 8.90
CA PHE A 115 -14.69 29.16 9.11
C PHE A 115 -14.07 28.40 10.28
N ALA A 116 -14.89 27.97 11.25
CA ALA A 116 -14.42 27.25 12.43
C ALA A 116 -15.52 26.34 12.98
N PHE A 117 -15.12 25.15 13.42
CA PHE A 117 -16.02 24.13 13.96
C PHE A 117 -15.53 23.69 15.33
N PRO A 118 -16.44 23.44 16.29
CA PRO A 118 -16.07 22.87 17.57
C PRO A 118 -15.50 21.46 17.37
N LEU A 119 -14.33 21.21 17.95
CA LEU A 119 -13.68 19.91 17.96
C LEU A 119 -14.07 19.17 19.24
N TYR A 120 -14.58 17.96 19.09
CA TYR A 120 -14.96 17.09 20.22
C TYR A 120 -14.07 15.86 20.27
N GLN A 121 -13.82 15.35 21.48
CA GLN A 121 -13.33 13.98 21.63
C GLN A 121 -14.36 13.02 21.00
N THR A 122 -13.87 12.05 20.23
CA THR A 122 -14.70 10.98 19.70
C THR A 122 -14.53 9.72 20.55
N ASN A 123 -15.59 8.94 20.68
CA ASN A 123 -15.51 7.57 21.21
C ASN A 123 -15.36 6.54 20.08
N ILE A 124 -15.16 6.98 18.84
CA ILE A 124 -14.88 6.13 17.70
C ILE A 124 -13.38 5.80 17.72
N VAL A 125 -13.05 4.52 17.82
CA VAL A 125 -11.66 4.06 17.65
C VAL A 125 -11.35 4.08 16.15
N THR A 126 -10.39 4.91 15.74
CA THR A 126 -10.04 5.07 14.32
C THR A 126 -8.68 4.45 14.05
N SER A 127 -8.60 3.59 13.04
CA SER A 127 -7.37 2.94 12.60
C SER A 127 -7.05 3.32 11.16
N VAL A 128 -5.76 3.53 10.87
CA VAL A 128 -5.20 3.57 9.51
C VAL A 128 -4.26 2.38 9.41
N GLY A 129 -4.60 1.42 8.55
CA GLY A 129 -4.00 0.09 8.59
C GLY A 129 -4.16 -0.57 9.96
N ASP A 130 -3.05 -1.04 10.51
CA ASP A 130 -3.03 -1.69 11.82
C ASP A 130 -2.84 -0.70 12.98
N LYS A 131 -2.72 0.60 12.70
CA LYS A 131 -2.40 1.63 13.70
C LYS A 131 -3.63 2.41 14.12
N VAL A 132 -3.91 2.42 15.43
CA VAL A 132 -4.88 3.35 16.02
C VAL A 132 -4.30 4.75 16.00
N VAL A 133 -5.03 5.70 15.41
CA VAL A 133 -4.58 7.08 15.22
C VAL A 133 -5.44 8.08 15.99
N PRO A 134 -4.92 9.27 16.33
CA PRO A 134 -5.74 10.34 16.89
C PRO A 134 -6.86 10.73 15.93
N ALA A 135 -8.09 10.73 16.44
CA ALA A 135 -9.27 11.15 15.71
C ALA A 135 -10.14 12.06 16.57
N TYR A 136 -10.94 12.90 15.91
CA TYR A 136 -11.83 13.83 16.57
C TYR A 136 -13.18 13.88 15.86
N ASN A 137 -14.21 14.33 16.57
CA ASN A 137 -15.51 14.57 15.95
C ASN A 137 -15.67 16.05 15.59
N ILE A 138 -16.11 16.29 14.36
CA ILE A 138 -16.43 17.61 13.83
C ILE A 138 -17.77 17.54 13.09
N GLY A 139 -18.82 18.11 13.68
CA GLY A 139 -20.15 18.13 13.05
C GLY A 139 -20.72 16.75 12.70
N GLY A 140 -20.36 15.71 13.47
CA GLY A 140 -20.80 14.33 13.20
C GLY A 140 -19.86 13.52 12.29
N ARG A 141 -18.80 14.13 11.76
CA ARG A 141 -17.77 13.49 10.94
C ARG A 141 -16.50 13.20 11.75
N THR A 142 -15.72 12.23 11.31
CA THR A 142 -14.43 11.87 11.91
C THR A 142 -13.31 12.60 11.18
N ILE A 143 -12.45 13.29 11.93
CA ILE A 143 -11.27 13.98 11.38
C ILE A 143 -10.01 13.31 11.94
N ILE A 144 -9.08 12.99 11.04
CA ILE A 144 -7.74 12.49 11.36
C ILE A 144 -6.70 13.52 10.94
N LEU A 145 -5.47 13.41 11.44
CA LEU A 145 -4.36 14.21 10.95
C LEU A 145 -3.84 13.61 9.63
N MET A 146 -3.44 14.45 8.68
CA MET A 146 -2.84 14.01 7.40
C MET A 146 -1.66 13.06 7.61
N ASP A 147 -0.85 13.33 8.65
CA ASP A 147 0.30 12.52 9.06
C ASP A 147 -0.05 11.06 9.38
N ALA A 148 -1.31 10.75 9.68
CA ALA A 148 -1.77 9.37 9.85
C ALA A 148 -1.61 8.54 8.57
N LEU A 149 -1.64 9.17 7.40
CA LEU A 149 -1.47 8.52 6.10
C LEU A 149 -0.02 8.10 5.82
N LYS A 150 0.95 8.48 6.66
CA LYS A 150 2.33 7.97 6.58
C LYS A 150 2.44 6.45 6.72
N GLU A 151 1.34 5.79 7.08
CA GLU A 151 1.22 4.33 7.01
C GLU A 151 1.30 3.78 5.59
N TYR A 152 0.83 4.54 4.59
CA TYR A 152 0.66 4.09 3.21
C TYR A 152 1.49 4.87 2.20
N GLY A 153 2.40 5.72 2.66
CA GLY A 153 3.26 6.49 1.78
C GLY A 153 3.86 7.72 2.44
N THR A 154 4.22 8.69 1.61
CA THR A 154 4.98 9.86 2.05
C THR A 154 4.08 11.09 2.18
N VAL A 155 4.09 11.70 3.36
CA VAL A 155 3.43 13.00 3.61
C VAL A 155 4.46 14.12 3.64
N THR A 156 4.43 15.02 2.64
CA THR A 156 5.38 16.11 2.47
C THR A 156 4.73 17.48 2.70
N TRP A 157 5.36 18.30 3.55
CA TRP A 157 4.96 19.68 3.79
C TRP A 157 5.85 20.65 2.98
N TYR A 158 5.22 21.49 2.16
CA TYR A 158 5.86 22.51 1.35
C TYR A 158 5.54 23.91 1.91
N PRO A 159 6.39 24.46 2.81
CA PRO A 159 6.08 25.69 3.54
C PRO A 159 5.91 26.92 2.63
N GLU A 160 6.72 27.04 1.58
CA GLU A 160 6.69 28.18 0.65
C GLU A 160 5.40 28.25 -0.16
N LYS A 161 4.82 27.10 -0.50
CA LYS A 161 3.55 27.00 -1.24
C LYS A 161 2.33 26.93 -0.31
N ARG A 162 2.57 26.64 0.98
CA ARG A 162 1.53 26.29 1.95
C ARG A 162 0.72 25.08 1.49
N GLU A 163 1.43 24.06 1.02
CA GLU A 163 0.81 22.83 0.53
C GLU A 163 1.28 21.63 1.35
N ILE A 164 0.39 20.68 1.59
CA ILE A 164 0.72 19.36 2.10
C ILE A 164 0.25 18.30 1.11
N HIS A 165 1.12 17.35 0.80
CA HIS A 165 0.87 16.32 -0.19
C HIS A 165 1.06 14.97 0.48
N PHE A 166 0.13 14.05 0.24
CA PHE A 166 0.35 12.62 0.47
C PHE A 166 0.52 11.95 -0.89
N GLU A 167 1.64 11.27 -1.06
CA GLU A 167 1.94 10.45 -2.21
C GLU A 167 1.92 8.99 -1.76
N PRO A 168 1.03 8.15 -2.30
CA PRO A 168 0.95 6.74 -1.93
C PRO A 168 2.19 5.97 -2.36
N GLU A 169 2.59 5.00 -1.54
CA GLU A 169 3.65 4.05 -1.84
C GLU A 169 3.04 2.65 -1.98
N PHE A 170 3.09 2.11 -3.20
CA PHE A 170 2.46 0.84 -3.51
C PHE A 170 3.44 -0.31 -3.41
N SER A 171 3.08 -1.35 -2.67
CA SER A 171 3.69 -2.65 -2.86
C SER A 171 3.52 -3.07 -4.31
N TRP A 172 4.47 -3.81 -4.86
CA TRP A 172 4.36 -4.37 -6.19
C TRP A 172 5.08 -5.70 -6.25
N ALA A 173 4.54 -6.62 -7.02
CA ALA A 173 5.17 -7.88 -7.31
C ALA A 173 5.26 -8.06 -8.83
N MET A 174 6.42 -8.50 -9.30
CA MET A 174 6.72 -8.79 -10.68
C MET A 174 7.00 -10.27 -10.83
N ARG A 175 6.13 -10.97 -11.56
CA ARG A 175 6.34 -12.37 -11.91
C ARG A 175 7.21 -12.47 -13.16
N PHE A 176 8.28 -13.26 -13.11
CA PHE A 176 9.20 -13.39 -14.25
C PHE A 176 8.76 -14.41 -15.30
N SER A 177 7.76 -15.23 -14.99
CA SER A 177 7.21 -16.19 -15.93
C SER A 177 5.79 -16.62 -15.60
N ASP A 178 5.05 -17.01 -16.63
CA ASP A 178 3.75 -17.66 -16.43
C ASP A 178 3.99 -19.13 -16.07
N GLU A 179 3.36 -19.58 -14.98
CA GLU A 179 3.58 -20.81 -14.18
C GLU A 179 3.92 -22.10 -14.96
N GLU A 180 3.52 -22.22 -16.22
CA GLU A 180 3.61 -23.47 -16.99
C GLU A 180 4.64 -23.46 -18.13
N SER A 181 5.25 -22.32 -18.49
CA SER A 181 5.90 -22.19 -19.81
C SER A 181 7.42 -22.45 -19.86
N ILE A 182 8.15 -22.29 -18.76
CA ILE A 182 9.63 -22.42 -18.74
C ILE A 182 10.16 -23.40 -17.69
N PHE A 183 9.30 -24.01 -16.88
CA PHE A 183 9.74 -24.86 -15.78
C PHE A 183 10.03 -26.31 -16.22
N ASP A 184 11.30 -26.73 -16.15
CA ASP A 184 11.78 -28.11 -16.31
C ASP A 184 12.27 -28.66 -14.97
N LYS A 185 11.38 -29.42 -14.32
CA LYS A 185 11.65 -30.12 -13.05
C LYS A 185 12.78 -31.15 -13.11
N ASN A 186 13.25 -31.54 -14.30
CA ASN A 186 14.34 -32.51 -14.46
C ASN A 186 15.68 -31.84 -14.80
N ALA A 187 15.70 -30.51 -15.00
CA ALA A 187 16.92 -29.80 -15.31
C ALA A 187 17.90 -29.86 -14.13
N GLN A 188 19.18 -29.99 -14.44
CA GLN A 188 20.23 -29.88 -13.43
C GLN A 188 20.36 -28.43 -12.99
N ILE A 189 20.45 -28.21 -11.66
CA ILE A 189 20.68 -26.89 -11.08
C ILE A 189 22.12 -26.46 -11.40
N HIS A 190 22.26 -25.29 -12.02
CA HIS A 190 23.52 -24.69 -12.44
C HIS A 190 23.55 -23.20 -12.06
N ASN A 191 24.64 -22.50 -12.31
CA ASN A 191 24.67 -21.06 -12.15
C ASN A 191 23.60 -20.44 -13.06
N PHE A 192 22.85 -19.46 -12.57
CA PHE A 192 21.84 -18.78 -13.37
C PHE A 192 22.03 -17.28 -13.38
N THR A 193 21.44 -16.69 -14.42
CA THR A 193 21.29 -15.25 -14.52
C THR A 193 19.85 -14.91 -14.81
N ILE A 194 19.34 -13.85 -14.19
CA ILE A 194 18.06 -13.23 -14.55
C ILE A 194 18.37 -11.77 -14.87
N GLU A 195 17.95 -11.31 -16.03
CA GLU A 195 18.05 -9.92 -16.45
C GLU A 195 16.66 -9.42 -16.79
N VAL A 196 16.26 -8.33 -16.14
CA VAL A 196 14.99 -7.65 -16.35
C VAL A 196 15.31 -6.24 -16.80
N ASN A 197 14.77 -5.80 -17.93
CA ASN A 197 14.99 -4.46 -18.45
C ASN A 197 13.67 -3.84 -18.87
N ARG A 198 13.43 -2.59 -18.48
CA ARG A 198 12.27 -1.85 -18.95
C ARG A 198 12.40 -1.61 -20.45
N ASN A 199 11.37 -1.98 -21.21
CA ASN A 199 11.32 -1.77 -22.64
C ASN A 199 10.70 -0.40 -23.01
N GLU A 200 10.77 -0.03 -24.28
CA GLU A 200 10.27 1.27 -24.77
C GLU A 200 8.75 1.43 -24.59
N GLN A 201 8.03 0.31 -24.47
CA GLN A 201 6.59 0.26 -24.23
C GLN A 201 6.25 0.34 -22.73
N GLY A 202 7.28 0.41 -21.87
CA GLY A 202 7.14 0.51 -20.42
C GLY A 202 6.90 -0.79 -19.68
N GLY A 203 6.78 -1.91 -20.40
CA GLY A 203 6.83 -3.26 -19.86
C GLY A 203 8.25 -3.70 -19.50
N PHE A 204 8.43 -4.98 -19.16
CA PHE A 204 9.76 -5.53 -18.90
C PHE A 204 10.09 -6.69 -19.83
N ASP A 205 11.27 -6.63 -20.43
CA ASP A 205 11.87 -7.75 -21.14
C ASP A 205 12.69 -8.56 -20.14
N ILE A 206 12.42 -9.87 -20.11
CA ILE A 206 13.10 -10.81 -19.24
C ILE A 206 13.99 -11.71 -20.08
N SER A 207 15.24 -11.84 -19.67
CA SER A 207 16.18 -12.80 -20.25
C SER A 207 17.07 -13.39 -19.16
N GLY A 208 17.91 -14.34 -19.53
CA GLY A 208 18.74 -15.04 -18.57
C GLY A 208 19.26 -16.37 -19.07
N GLU A 209 20.16 -16.95 -18.30
CA GLU A 209 20.69 -18.28 -18.50
C GLU A 209 20.23 -19.18 -17.36
N ASN A 210 19.86 -20.42 -17.69
CA ASN A 210 19.52 -21.45 -16.72
C ASN A 210 18.31 -21.14 -15.80
N ILE A 211 17.38 -20.30 -16.24
CA ILE A 211 16.17 -19.96 -15.46
C ILE A 211 15.11 -21.08 -15.46
N GLN A 212 15.27 -22.11 -16.29
CA GLN A 212 14.24 -23.13 -16.52
C GLN A 212 13.93 -24.02 -15.31
N TYR A 213 14.74 -24.07 -14.25
CA TYR A 213 14.39 -24.84 -13.04
C TYR A 213 13.82 -23.97 -11.92
N LEU A 214 13.71 -22.65 -12.13
CA LEU A 214 13.05 -21.75 -11.19
C LEU A 214 11.55 -21.81 -11.45
N SER A 215 10.80 -22.33 -10.49
CA SER A 215 9.36 -22.25 -10.52
C SER A 215 8.92 -20.98 -9.81
N ASP A 216 7.92 -20.32 -10.41
CA ASP A 216 7.31 -19.10 -9.90
C ASP A 216 8.29 -18.02 -9.37
N PRO A 217 9.32 -17.63 -10.15
CA PRO A 217 10.20 -16.55 -9.73
C PRO A 217 9.44 -15.22 -9.69
N ILE A 218 9.27 -14.66 -8.50
CA ILE A 218 8.59 -13.39 -8.23
C ILE A 218 9.55 -12.46 -7.51
N MET A 219 9.72 -11.25 -8.03
CA MET A 219 10.30 -10.14 -7.27
C MET A 219 9.17 -9.35 -6.60
N GLU A 220 9.33 -8.98 -5.34
CA GLU A 220 8.33 -8.24 -4.59
C GLU A 220 8.95 -7.11 -3.78
N VAL A 221 8.34 -5.92 -3.84
CA VAL A 221 8.51 -4.87 -2.85
C VAL A 221 7.23 -4.80 -2.03
N SER A 222 7.35 -4.99 -0.72
CA SER A 222 6.26 -4.76 0.22
C SER A 222 6.57 -3.51 1.04
N TYR A 223 5.80 -2.45 0.83
CA TYR A 223 5.93 -1.23 1.65
C TYR A 223 5.41 -1.43 3.07
N ARG A 224 4.37 -2.28 3.23
CA ARG A 224 3.81 -2.63 4.55
C ARG A 224 4.83 -3.37 5.41
N GLU A 225 5.41 -4.44 4.87
CA GLU A 225 6.39 -5.25 5.58
C GLU A 225 7.79 -4.63 5.55
N LYS A 226 7.98 -3.60 4.71
CA LYS A 226 9.27 -2.96 4.44
C LYS A 226 10.29 -4.00 3.98
N THR A 227 9.90 -4.79 3.00
CA THR A 227 10.74 -5.82 2.41
C THR A 227 10.90 -5.58 0.93
N PHE A 228 12.05 -5.99 0.43
CA PHE A 228 12.32 -6.15 -0.98
C PHE A 228 12.94 -7.54 -1.17
N SER A 229 12.29 -8.39 -1.96
CA SER A 229 12.64 -9.80 -2.02
C SER A 229 12.53 -10.41 -3.42
N LEU A 230 13.19 -11.56 -3.57
CA LEU A 230 12.98 -12.51 -4.65
C LEU A 230 12.49 -13.82 -4.05
N HIS A 231 11.34 -14.27 -4.52
CA HIS A 231 10.73 -15.55 -4.20
C HIS A 231 10.86 -16.49 -5.40
N PHE A 232 11.19 -17.77 -5.17
CA PHE A 232 11.11 -18.84 -6.18
C PHE A 232 11.09 -20.22 -5.52
N ASP A 233 10.59 -21.20 -6.26
CA ASP A 233 10.55 -22.61 -5.87
C ASP A 233 11.55 -23.46 -6.67
N LEU A 234 12.12 -24.46 -6.00
CA LEU A 234 12.89 -25.54 -6.60
C LEU A 234 12.23 -26.90 -6.29
N TYR A 235 11.88 -27.67 -7.32
CA TYR A 235 11.24 -28.98 -7.14
C TYR A 235 12.23 -30.12 -6.92
N MET A 236 11.76 -31.15 -6.20
CA MET A 236 12.51 -32.26 -5.61
C MET A 236 11.94 -33.64 -6.05
N ASP A 237 11.53 -33.80 -7.31
CA ASP A 237 10.87 -35.03 -7.78
C ASP A 237 11.81 -36.26 -7.90
N ASP A 238 13.13 -36.09 -7.88
CA ASP A 238 14.13 -37.17 -7.85
C ASP A 238 15.03 -37.00 -6.60
N PRO A 239 15.48 -38.06 -5.90
CA PRO A 239 16.48 -37.95 -4.83
C PRO A 239 17.90 -37.58 -5.29
N LYS A 240 18.20 -37.50 -6.60
CA LYS A 240 19.54 -37.12 -7.11
C LYS A 240 19.87 -35.61 -7.10
N PRO A 241 18.96 -34.66 -7.31
CA PRO A 241 19.19 -33.23 -7.08
C PRO A 241 19.32 -32.88 -5.58
N MET A 242 19.06 -33.82 -4.66
CA MET A 242 19.24 -33.57 -3.22
C MET A 242 20.66 -33.14 -2.85
N GLN A 243 21.68 -33.48 -3.65
CA GLN A 243 23.06 -33.07 -3.37
C GLN A 243 23.31 -31.60 -3.73
N ASN A 244 22.86 -31.16 -4.90
CA ASN A 244 22.95 -29.75 -5.32
C ASN A 244 22.02 -28.86 -4.50
N ILE A 245 20.82 -29.35 -4.15
CA ILE A 245 19.93 -28.63 -3.23
C ILE A 245 20.51 -28.62 -1.83
N HIS A 246 21.15 -29.67 -1.32
CA HIS A 246 21.84 -29.60 -0.03
C HIS A 246 22.99 -28.59 -0.03
N GLU A 247 23.69 -28.42 -1.15
CA GLU A 247 24.72 -27.36 -1.32
C GLU A 247 24.07 -25.96 -1.36
N VAL A 248 23.04 -25.75 -2.18
CA VAL A 248 22.22 -24.53 -2.21
C VAL A 248 21.67 -24.21 -0.81
N ARG A 249 21.15 -25.21 -0.14
CA ARG A 249 20.57 -25.15 1.19
C ARG A 249 21.62 -24.83 2.24
N THR A 250 22.79 -25.47 2.22
CA THR A 250 23.91 -25.15 3.11
C THR A 250 24.39 -23.70 2.90
N ILE A 251 24.34 -23.22 1.65
CA ILE A 251 24.68 -21.84 1.27
C ILE A 251 23.65 -20.82 1.78
N LEU A 252 22.36 -21.19 1.81
CA LEU A 252 21.24 -20.31 2.17
C LEU A 252 20.80 -20.42 3.63
N GLU A 253 21.05 -21.56 4.30
CA GLU A 253 20.73 -21.85 5.72
C GLU A 253 21.61 -21.05 6.69
N GLU A 254 22.76 -20.56 6.26
CA GLU A 254 23.75 -19.92 7.13
C GLU A 254 24.12 -18.51 6.64
N ASN A 255 23.31 -17.53 7.03
CA ASN A 255 23.67 -16.11 7.08
C ASN A 255 23.75 -15.39 5.71
N ALA A 256 23.29 -14.13 5.70
CA ALA A 256 23.39 -13.21 4.56
C ALA A 256 24.81 -13.17 3.94
N ASP A 257 25.84 -13.37 4.76
CA ASP A 257 27.25 -13.41 4.35
C ASP A 257 27.56 -14.50 3.31
N ILE A 258 26.93 -15.68 3.40
CA ILE A 258 27.15 -16.75 2.41
C ILE A 258 26.30 -16.47 1.17
N ALA A 259 25.04 -16.05 1.32
CA ALA A 259 24.22 -15.65 0.18
C ALA A 259 24.91 -14.56 -0.67
N ASN A 260 25.53 -13.56 -0.04
CA ASN A 260 26.29 -12.50 -0.74
C ASN A 260 27.58 -12.98 -1.44
N GLN A 261 28.08 -14.20 -1.18
CA GLN A 261 29.19 -14.81 -1.93
C GLN A 261 28.71 -15.44 -3.25
N HIS A 262 27.45 -15.89 -3.26
CA HIS A 262 26.87 -16.65 -4.35
C HIS A 262 25.93 -15.80 -5.21
N PHE A 263 25.34 -14.75 -4.65
CA PHE A 263 24.45 -13.82 -5.34
C PHE A 263 25.11 -12.46 -5.55
N ASP A 264 25.18 -12.04 -6.81
CA ASP A 264 25.38 -10.65 -7.19
C ASP A 264 24.05 -10.10 -7.73
N ILE A 265 23.43 -9.18 -6.99
CA ILE A 265 22.18 -8.53 -7.38
C ILE A 265 22.45 -7.07 -7.69
N PHE A 266 21.91 -6.60 -8.83
CA PHE A 266 22.00 -5.21 -9.25
C PHE A 266 20.60 -4.69 -9.55
N ILE A 267 20.29 -3.51 -9.03
CA ILE A 267 19.01 -2.80 -9.25
C ILE A 267 19.32 -1.42 -9.78
N ASN A 268 18.81 -1.13 -10.97
CA ASN A 268 19.16 0.07 -11.74
C ASN A 268 20.69 0.25 -11.87
N GLY A 269 21.41 -0.87 -11.99
CA GLY A 269 22.88 -0.90 -12.11
C GLY A 269 23.67 -0.78 -10.80
N GLU A 270 23.01 -0.56 -9.66
CA GLU A 270 23.69 -0.52 -8.35
C GLU A 270 23.61 -1.87 -7.65
N LYS A 271 24.73 -2.31 -7.07
CA LYS A 271 24.77 -3.57 -6.32
C LYS A 271 23.93 -3.46 -5.05
N VAL A 272 23.10 -4.46 -4.78
CA VAL A 272 22.30 -4.60 -3.56
C VAL A 272 22.73 -5.86 -2.82
N GLU A 273 22.85 -5.76 -1.50
CA GLU A 273 23.25 -6.88 -0.63
C GLU A 273 22.03 -7.72 -0.25
N VAL A 274 22.23 -9.02 -0.09
CA VAL A 274 21.26 -9.91 0.57
C VAL A 274 21.30 -9.64 2.08
N THR A 275 20.15 -9.52 2.73
CA THR A 275 20.03 -9.28 4.19
C THR A 275 19.58 -10.51 4.96
N SER A 276 18.77 -11.36 4.34
CA SER A 276 18.35 -12.64 4.90
C SER A 276 17.85 -13.56 3.80
N VAL A 277 17.76 -14.85 4.12
CA VAL A 277 17.12 -15.85 3.29
C VAL A 277 16.15 -16.63 4.17
N GLU A 278 14.92 -16.79 3.71
CA GLU A 278 13.93 -17.66 4.31
C GLU A 278 13.68 -18.86 3.41
N GLU A 279 13.52 -20.03 4.02
CA GLU A 279 13.21 -21.27 3.35
C GLU A 279 11.91 -21.84 3.92
N PHE A 280 11.03 -22.31 3.05
CA PHE A 280 9.81 -23.01 3.43
C PHE A 280 9.64 -24.28 2.61
N TYR A 281 9.01 -25.29 3.22
CA TYR A 281 8.88 -26.61 2.63
C TYR A 281 7.41 -26.99 2.46
N GLY A 282 7.04 -27.36 1.24
CA GLY A 282 5.72 -27.89 0.90
C GLY A 282 5.85 -29.09 -0.02
N GLY A 283 5.42 -30.28 0.41
CA GLY A 283 5.38 -31.46 -0.47
C GLY A 283 6.73 -31.82 -1.11
N ASN A 284 6.84 -31.63 -2.43
CA ASN A 284 7.99 -31.96 -3.27
C ASN A 284 8.76 -30.73 -3.79
N HIS A 285 8.62 -29.55 -3.20
CA HIS A 285 9.42 -28.36 -3.53
C HIS A 285 9.98 -27.69 -2.27
N GLY A 286 11.15 -27.07 -2.41
CA GLY A 286 11.72 -26.13 -1.45
C GLY A 286 11.55 -24.73 -2.01
N GLY A 287 10.86 -23.87 -1.26
CA GLY A 287 10.65 -22.48 -1.63
C GLY A 287 11.59 -21.56 -0.87
N TYR A 288 12.07 -20.54 -1.57
CA TYR A 288 13.11 -19.64 -1.10
C TYR A 288 12.66 -18.19 -1.25
N ILE A 289 12.83 -17.40 -0.19
CA ILE A 289 12.65 -15.94 -0.23
C ILE A 289 14.00 -15.31 0.14
N ILE A 290 14.59 -14.61 -0.81
CA ILE A 290 15.84 -13.86 -0.61
C ILE A 290 15.47 -12.41 -0.38
N TYR A 291 15.81 -11.87 0.79
CA TYR A 291 15.59 -10.47 1.13
C TYR A 291 16.82 -9.64 0.80
N PHE A 292 16.58 -8.44 0.29
CA PHE A 292 17.60 -7.49 -0.11
C PHE A 292 17.67 -6.32 0.87
N ALA A 293 18.83 -5.67 0.91
CA ALA A 293 19.03 -4.44 1.65
C ALA A 293 18.08 -3.35 1.12
N ASP A 294 17.56 -2.55 2.06
CA ASP A 294 16.53 -1.53 1.85
C ASP A 294 16.87 -0.57 0.69
N LYS A 295 16.47 -0.96 -0.51
CA LYS A 295 16.40 -0.11 -1.68
C LYS A 295 14.98 -0.23 -2.22
N PHE A 296 14.07 0.46 -1.54
CA PHE A 296 12.69 0.60 -2.00
C PHE A 296 12.70 1.42 -3.29
N VAL A 297 12.50 0.72 -4.40
CA VAL A 297 12.33 1.35 -5.70
C VAL A 297 10.85 1.29 -6.01
N SER A 298 10.23 2.44 -6.27
CA SER A 298 8.86 2.47 -6.78
C SER A 298 8.82 1.70 -8.10
N LEU A 299 7.67 1.14 -8.47
CA LEU A 299 7.58 0.45 -9.76
C LEU A 299 7.90 1.41 -10.91
N GLU A 300 7.62 2.71 -10.78
CA GLU A 300 7.92 3.74 -11.80
C GLU A 300 9.44 3.99 -11.96
N ASP A 301 10.17 3.99 -10.85
CA ASP A 301 11.62 4.22 -10.81
C ASP A 301 12.44 2.96 -11.10
N PHE A 302 11.79 1.79 -11.22
CA PHE A 302 12.46 0.54 -11.54
C PHE A 302 12.70 0.41 -13.05
N TYR A 303 13.96 0.38 -13.49
CA TYR A 303 14.35 0.32 -14.91
C TYR A 303 15.09 -0.96 -15.29
N SER A 304 15.88 -1.51 -14.37
CA SER A 304 16.58 -2.77 -14.63
C SER A 304 16.91 -3.55 -13.37
N MET A 305 17.03 -4.86 -13.55
CA MET A 305 17.58 -5.78 -12.58
C MET A 305 18.52 -6.76 -13.27
N LYS A 306 19.57 -7.14 -12.55
CA LYS A 306 20.39 -8.30 -12.88
C LYS A 306 20.66 -9.12 -11.63
N ILE A 307 20.35 -10.40 -11.68
CA ILE A 307 20.70 -11.39 -10.66
C ILE A 307 21.69 -12.35 -11.29
N VAL A 308 22.80 -12.59 -10.62
CA VAL A 308 23.76 -13.63 -10.97
C VAL A 308 23.92 -14.53 -9.77
N CYS A 309 23.48 -15.77 -9.90
CA CYS A 309 23.69 -16.81 -8.89
C CYS A 309 24.80 -17.75 -9.37
N LYS A 310 25.79 -17.96 -8.51
CA LYS A 310 26.90 -18.90 -8.72
C LYS A 310 26.82 -19.95 -7.62
N TRP A 311 26.70 -21.23 -7.97
CA TRP A 311 26.84 -22.35 -7.04
C TRP A 311 28.30 -22.81 -6.97
#